data_AF-A0A959LSV2-F1
#
_entry.id   AF-A0A959LSV2-F1
#
_cell.length_a   1.000
_cell.length_b   1.000
_cell.length_c   1.000
_cell.angle_alpha   90.00
_cell.angle_beta   90.00
_cell.angle_gamma   90.00
#
_symmetry.space_group_name_H-M   'P 1'
#
loop_
_entity.id
_entity.type
_entity.pdbx_description
1 polymer ?
#
loop_
_entity_poly.entity_id
_entity_poly.type
_entity_poly.pdbx_seq_one_letter_code
_entity_poly.pdbx_strand_id
1 'polypeptide(L)'
;MKHNIILIASFALLLSACKKKVDTEPSGTTPLGNAKAILVNRINDSIIINFTGHDIATGTQPHIFSTTVAALDTIELKNTDLKDKYRYSYSWHSADYTFSNWFAFTENMPAIGEFDYYADSADKQIELNGKKRNDLLICLDGNGISSTWKATNAYDNTGASVWSALPDTIKDHTFIINRYYNSKHTYRDSTNKQVANLLRFTLYDTSSAFMLRVSGTENYILTNNLNPIATLETNSLNKLYFSKYYVDTNGNLQYPAPYYLIERQSVEK
;
A
#
# COMPACT_ATOMS: atom_id res chain seq x y z
N MET A 1 85.86 -20.04 7.63
CA MET A 1 85.54 -19.02 8.66
C MET A 1 85.64 -17.66 7.99
N LYS A 2 84.51 -17.04 7.65
CA LYS A 2 83.82 -15.96 8.40
C LYS A 2 84.48 -14.57 8.22
N HIS A 3 83.72 -13.69 7.52
CA HIS A 3 83.55 -12.23 7.69
C HIS A 3 84.66 -11.31 7.12
N ASN A 4 84.40 -10.56 6.04
CA ASN A 4 83.63 -9.29 5.86
C ASN A 4 84.45 -8.03 6.19
N ILE A 5 84.63 -7.15 5.20
CA ILE A 5 84.05 -5.79 5.12
C ILE A 5 84.62 -5.12 3.84
N ILE A 6 83.73 -4.84 2.88
CA ILE A 6 84.02 -4.09 1.65
C ILE A 6 83.72 -2.62 1.93
N LEU A 7 84.68 -1.76 1.58
CA LEU A 7 84.60 -0.32 1.75
C LEU A 7 84.01 0.34 0.50
N ILE A 8 83.17 1.33 0.77
CA ILE A 8 82.37 2.16 -0.12
C ILE A 8 83.26 3.08 -0.96
N ALA A 9 82.95 3.22 -2.26
CA ALA A 9 83.01 4.50 -2.97
C ALA A 9 82.45 4.32 -4.39
N SER A 10 81.32 4.97 -4.72
CA SER A 10 80.94 5.20 -6.11
C SER A 10 80.24 6.53 -6.24
N PHE A 11 81.04 7.45 -6.78
CA PHE A 11 80.72 8.64 -7.58
C PHE A 11 79.25 8.91 -7.87
N ALA A 12 78.80 10.07 -7.39
CA ALA A 12 77.62 10.76 -7.87
C ALA A 12 77.89 11.34 -9.26
N LEU A 13 77.12 10.91 -10.26
CA LEU A 13 76.97 11.61 -11.54
C LEU A 13 75.54 12.12 -11.64
N LEU A 14 75.43 13.45 -11.55
CA LEU A 14 74.24 14.23 -11.83
C LEU A 14 73.91 14.13 -13.32
N LEU A 15 72.73 13.59 -13.64
CA LEU A 15 72.04 13.90 -14.88
C LEU A 15 70.70 14.53 -14.53
N SER A 16 70.64 15.85 -14.74
CA SER A 16 69.42 16.65 -14.72
C SER A 16 68.52 16.23 -15.88
N ALA A 17 67.43 15.51 -15.57
CA ALA A 17 66.28 15.40 -16.44
C ALA A 17 65.14 16.23 -15.85
N CYS A 18 64.80 17.33 -16.52
CA CYS A 18 63.57 18.09 -16.28
C CYS A 18 62.37 17.15 -16.47
N LYS A 19 61.83 16.61 -15.37
CA LYS A 19 60.47 16.06 -15.38
C LYS A 19 59.51 17.24 -15.42
N LYS A 20 58.81 17.37 -16.55
CA LYS A 20 57.56 18.14 -16.64
C LYS A 20 56.69 17.76 -15.44
N LYS A 21 56.31 18.74 -14.61
CA LYS A 21 55.28 18.54 -13.59
C LYS A 21 54.06 17.98 -14.32
N VAL A 22 53.71 16.74 -14.03
CA VAL A 22 52.36 16.26 -14.27
C VAL A 22 51.54 16.98 -13.22
N ASP A 23 50.81 18.00 -13.65
CA ASP A 23 49.72 18.54 -12.84
C ASP A 23 48.79 17.35 -12.59
N THR A 24 48.81 16.84 -11.37
CA THR A 24 47.76 15.98 -10.87
C THR A 24 46.52 16.85 -10.85
N GLU A 25 45.71 16.76 -11.91
CA GLU A 25 44.32 17.18 -11.87
C GLU A 25 43.71 16.55 -10.60
N PRO A 26 42.91 17.30 -9.82
CA PRO A 26 42.17 16.72 -8.72
C PRO A 26 41.41 15.52 -9.31
N SER A 27 41.62 14.33 -8.74
CA SER A 27 40.98 13.12 -9.22
C SER A 27 39.49 13.44 -9.34
N GLY A 28 38.99 13.46 -10.58
CA GLY A 28 37.58 13.61 -10.85
C GLY A 28 36.87 12.62 -9.92
N THR A 29 35.90 13.11 -9.18
CA THR A 29 34.90 12.23 -8.57
C THR A 29 34.42 11.31 -9.68
N THR A 30 34.83 10.04 -9.63
CA THR A 30 34.22 9.00 -10.46
C THR A 30 32.72 9.24 -10.38
N PRO A 31 31.99 9.37 -11.51
CA PRO A 31 30.55 9.53 -11.43
C PRO A 31 30.03 8.44 -10.51
N LEU A 32 29.36 8.84 -9.42
CA LEU A 32 28.54 7.94 -8.62
C LEU A 32 27.69 7.16 -9.62
N GLY A 33 27.72 5.83 -9.52
CA GLY A 33 27.40 4.94 -10.64
C GLY A 33 26.05 5.21 -11.33
N ASN A 34 25.95 4.68 -12.55
CA ASN A 34 24.85 4.95 -13.48
C ASN A 34 23.70 3.94 -13.37
N ALA A 35 23.56 3.23 -12.23
CA ALA A 35 22.45 2.30 -12.03
C ALA A 35 21.12 3.01 -12.26
N LYS A 36 20.31 2.52 -13.19
CA LYS A 36 19.00 3.10 -13.48
C LYS A 36 17.94 2.45 -12.61
N ALA A 37 16.93 3.21 -12.20
CA ALA A 37 15.67 2.62 -11.78
C ALA A 37 14.60 2.92 -12.83
N ILE A 38 13.99 1.87 -13.38
CA ILE A 38 13.06 1.95 -14.50
C ILE A 38 11.69 1.54 -14.00
N LEU A 39 10.68 2.37 -14.23
CA LEU A 39 9.28 2.06 -13.99
C LEU A 39 8.64 1.63 -15.30
N VAL A 40 8.00 0.46 -15.28
CA VAL A 40 7.32 -0.09 -16.45
C VAL A 40 5.85 -0.25 -16.12
N ASN A 41 5.00 0.63 -16.65
CA ASN A 41 3.55 0.51 -16.48
C ASN A 41 2.99 -0.50 -17.48
N ARG A 42 2.45 -1.62 -16.96
CA ARG A 42 1.79 -2.66 -17.78
C ARG A 42 0.26 -2.49 -17.83
N ILE A 43 -0.27 -1.44 -17.20
CA ILE A 43 -1.69 -1.17 -17.08
C ILE A 43 -2.08 -0.17 -18.17
N ASN A 44 -3.25 -0.39 -18.79
CA ASN A 44 -3.83 0.51 -19.78
C ASN A 44 -4.55 1.71 -19.12
N ASP A 45 -3.88 2.32 -18.13
CA ASP A 45 -4.30 3.54 -17.43
C ASP A 45 -3.06 4.21 -16.83
N SER A 46 -3.14 5.51 -16.58
CA SER A 46 -2.07 6.28 -15.94
C SER A 46 -1.95 5.88 -14.46
N ILE A 47 -0.72 5.68 -14.00
CA ILE A 47 -0.42 5.26 -12.62
C ILE A 47 0.38 6.34 -11.90
N ILE A 48 -0.10 6.73 -10.73
CA ILE A 48 0.61 7.58 -9.77
C ILE A 48 1.37 6.65 -8.83
N ILE A 49 2.68 6.85 -8.68
CA ILE A 49 3.52 6.12 -7.74
C ILE A 49 4.14 7.07 -6.72
N ASN A 50 4.13 6.68 -5.47
CA ASN A 50 4.69 7.42 -4.35
C ASN A 50 5.83 6.60 -3.73
N PHE A 51 6.96 7.26 -3.50
CA PHE A 51 8.16 6.69 -2.89
C PHE A 51 8.46 7.35 -1.56
N THR A 52 8.86 6.53 -0.58
CA THR A 52 9.43 6.94 0.70
C THR A 52 10.73 6.17 0.88
N GLY A 53 11.87 6.85 0.77
CA GLY A 53 13.19 6.25 0.91
C GLY A 53 13.84 6.59 2.24
N HIS A 54 14.66 5.73 2.82
CA HIS A 54 15.49 6.06 4.00
C HIS A 54 16.92 5.58 3.80
N ASP A 55 17.87 6.25 4.46
CA ASP A 55 19.27 5.86 4.44
C ASP A 55 19.43 4.49 5.13
N ILE A 56 20.02 3.52 4.44
CA ILE A 56 20.11 2.13 4.91
C ILE A 56 21.01 2.01 6.15
N ALA A 57 22.09 2.78 6.21
CA ALA A 57 23.08 2.67 7.27
C ALA A 57 22.62 3.34 8.57
N THR A 58 21.90 4.45 8.45
CA THR A 58 21.60 5.34 9.58
C THR A 58 20.12 5.37 9.94
N GLY A 59 19.23 4.96 9.03
CA GLY A 59 17.78 5.09 9.19
C GLY A 59 17.31 6.55 9.18
N THR A 60 18.15 7.49 8.74
CA THR A 60 17.85 8.93 8.80
C THR A 60 16.72 9.32 7.83
N GLN A 61 16.04 10.43 8.15
CA GLN A 61 14.85 11.05 7.53
C GLN A 61 14.45 10.55 6.13
N PRO A 62 13.14 10.38 5.89
CA PRO A 62 12.69 9.86 4.61
C PRO A 62 12.88 10.85 3.45
N HIS A 63 13.43 10.36 2.33
CA HIS A 63 13.40 11.01 1.01
C HIS A 63 12.09 10.63 0.31
N ILE A 64 11.18 11.60 0.14
CA ILE A 64 9.83 11.36 -0.36
C ILE A 64 9.65 12.06 -1.71
N PHE A 65 9.14 11.33 -2.70
CA PHE A 65 8.77 11.91 -4.00
C PHE A 65 7.67 11.08 -4.66
N SER A 66 7.03 11.64 -5.69
CA SER A 66 6.04 10.96 -6.50
C SER A 66 6.25 11.23 -7.98
N THR A 67 5.78 10.32 -8.82
CA THR A 67 5.77 10.50 -10.28
C THR A 67 4.54 9.83 -10.88
N THR A 68 4.26 10.15 -12.13
CA THR A 68 3.17 9.56 -12.91
C THR A 68 3.75 8.85 -14.12
N VAL A 69 3.31 7.62 -14.35
CA VAL A 69 3.67 6.82 -15.53
C VAL A 69 2.43 6.70 -16.40
N ALA A 70 2.53 7.13 -17.66
CA ALA A 70 1.41 7.04 -18.60
C ALA A 70 1.02 5.57 -18.85
N ALA A 71 -0.18 5.35 -19.40
CA ALA A 71 -0.68 4.03 -19.74
C ALA A 71 0.29 3.28 -20.68
N LEU A 72 0.61 2.03 -20.35
CA LEU A 72 1.51 1.16 -21.12
C LEU A 72 2.91 1.75 -21.39
N ASP A 73 3.35 2.71 -20.57
CA ASP A 73 4.60 3.46 -20.78
C ASP A 73 5.75 2.96 -19.89
N THR A 74 6.97 3.40 -20.21
CA THR A 74 8.19 3.13 -19.44
C THR A 74 8.94 4.43 -19.18
N ILE A 75 9.24 4.71 -17.92
CA ILE A 75 10.04 5.88 -17.53
C ILE A 75 11.27 5.47 -16.73
N GLU A 76 12.37 6.18 -16.93
CA GLU A 76 13.57 6.10 -16.11
C GLU A 76 13.47 7.13 -14.98
N LEU A 77 13.56 6.69 -13.73
CA LEU A 77 13.80 7.57 -12.59
C LEU A 77 15.21 8.10 -12.70
N LYS A 78 15.35 9.42 -12.67
CA LYS A 78 16.67 10.04 -12.81
C LYS A 78 17.46 9.83 -11.53
N ASN A 79 18.79 9.81 -11.63
CA ASN A 79 19.68 9.77 -10.47
C ASN A 79 19.48 10.98 -9.52
N THR A 80 18.84 12.05 -9.96
CA THR A 80 18.45 13.18 -9.09
C THR A 80 17.23 12.87 -8.20
N ASP A 81 16.40 11.92 -8.63
CA ASP A 81 15.19 11.52 -7.91
C ASP A 81 15.52 10.49 -6.82
N LEU A 82 16.65 9.79 -6.97
CA LEU A 82 17.13 8.74 -6.08
C LEU A 82 18.41 9.14 -5.33
N LYS A 83 18.55 8.68 -4.09
CA LYS A 83 19.75 8.84 -3.28
C LYS A 83 20.46 7.50 -3.18
N ASP A 84 21.77 7.52 -3.41
CA ASP A 84 22.62 6.34 -3.22
C ASP A 84 22.51 5.80 -1.79
N LYS A 85 22.51 4.47 -1.64
CA LYS A 85 22.42 3.72 -0.37
C LYS A 85 21.11 3.95 0.39
N TYR A 86 20.01 4.17 -0.34
CA TYR A 86 18.68 4.30 0.24
C TYR A 86 17.82 3.07 -0.05
N ARG A 87 16.99 2.68 0.92
CA ARG A 87 15.89 1.73 0.73
C ARG A 87 14.62 2.51 0.46
N TYR A 88 13.99 2.24 -0.68
CA TYR A 88 12.76 2.87 -1.13
C TYR A 88 11.58 1.93 -0.97
N SER A 89 10.61 2.37 -0.16
CA SER A 89 9.28 1.77 -0.08
C SER A 89 8.34 2.53 -1.02
N TYR A 90 7.49 1.83 -1.78
CA TYR A 90 6.60 2.45 -2.76
C TYR A 90 5.19 1.86 -2.78
N SER A 91 4.25 2.72 -3.16
CA SER A 91 2.87 2.33 -3.46
C SER A 91 2.36 3.08 -4.67
N TRP A 92 1.48 2.46 -5.45
CA TRP A 92 0.98 3.02 -6.68
C TRP A 92 -0.51 2.78 -6.87
N HIS A 93 -1.15 3.69 -7.58
CA HIS A 93 -2.57 3.61 -7.92
C HIS A 93 -2.90 4.40 -9.19
N SER A 94 -3.98 4.01 -9.85
CA SER A 94 -4.67 4.81 -10.88
C SER A 94 -5.40 6.00 -10.25
N ALA A 95 -5.78 6.99 -11.06
CA ALA A 95 -6.50 8.17 -10.57
C ALA A 95 -7.87 7.82 -9.95
N ASP A 96 -8.54 6.79 -10.48
CA ASP A 96 -9.81 6.29 -9.97
C ASP A 96 -9.64 5.21 -8.89
N TYR A 97 -8.40 4.86 -8.50
CA TYR A 97 -8.06 3.83 -7.53
C TYR A 97 -8.51 2.39 -7.87
N THR A 98 -9.00 2.13 -9.09
CA THR A 98 -9.43 0.78 -9.50
C THR A 98 -8.25 -0.13 -9.86
N PHE A 99 -7.08 0.45 -10.08
CA PHE A 99 -5.79 -0.25 -10.10
C PHE A 99 -4.90 0.27 -8.98
N SER A 100 -4.30 -0.62 -8.20
CA SER A 100 -3.26 -0.31 -7.22
C SER A 100 -2.45 -1.55 -6.84
N ASN A 101 -1.29 -1.38 -6.21
CA ASN A 101 -0.64 -2.48 -5.47
C ASN A 101 -1.18 -2.63 -4.06
N TRP A 102 -2.12 -1.79 -3.66
CA TRP A 102 -2.82 -1.98 -2.41
C TRP A 102 -3.58 -3.30 -2.51
N PHE A 103 -3.53 -4.04 -1.42
CA PHE A 103 -4.21 -5.31 -1.31
C PHE A 103 -3.73 -6.46 -2.22
N ALA A 104 -2.47 -6.44 -2.68
CA ALA A 104 -1.90 -7.56 -3.43
C ALA A 104 -1.84 -8.85 -2.59
N PHE A 105 -1.97 -9.99 -3.28
CA PHE A 105 -2.47 -11.29 -2.79
C PHE A 105 -1.49 -12.11 -1.92
N THR A 106 -0.81 -11.48 -0.97
CA THR A 106 0.00 -12.17 0.04
C THR A 106 -0.44 -11.74 1.44
N GLU A 107 -1.17 -12.62 2.12
CA GLU A 107 -1.38 -12.63 3.58
C GLU A 107 -1.67 -11.27 4.26
N ASN A 108 -2.74 -10.58 3.84
CA ASN A 108 -3.38 -9.52 4.64
C ASN A 108 -2.51 -8.29 5.00
N MET A 109 -1.45 -8.00 4.26
CA MET A 109 -0.67 -6.78 4.43
C MET A 109 -0.62 -5.99 3.12
N PRO A 110 -0.59 -4.65 3.17
CA PRO A 110 -0.30 -3.89 1.97
C PRO A 110 1.06 -4.33 1.46
N ALA A 111 1.12 -4.83 0.22
CA ALA A 111 2.38 -5.05 -0.47
C ALA A 111 2.97 -3.69 -0.84
N ILE A 112 3.55 -3.04 0.16
CA ILE A 112 4.45 -1.91 -0.07
C ILE A 112 5.65 -2.54 -0.76
N GLY A 113 5.84 -2.22 -2.03
CA GLY A 113 6.99 -2.70 -2.76
C GLY A 113 8.23 -2.02 -2.20
N GLU A 114 9.34 -2.74 -2.09
CA GLU A 114 10.59 -2.17 -1.60
C GLU A 114 11.73 -2.50 -2.54
N PHE A 115 12.70 -1.60 -2.64
CA PHE A 115 13.97 -1.89 -3.28
C PHE A 115 15.10 -1.06 -2.66
N ASP A 116 16.30 -1.63 -2.62
CA ASP A 116 17.52 -0.91 -2.25
C ASP A 116 18.16 -0.33 -3.51
N TYR A 117 18.52 0.94 -3.45
CA TYR A 117 19.21 1.64 -4.53
C TYR A 117 20.67 1.88 -4.17
N TYR A 118 21.55 1.37 -5.03
CA TYR A 118 22.99 1.61 -4.99
C TYR A 118 23.43 2.06 -6.38
N ALA A 119 24.10 3.21 -6.46
CA ALA A 119 24.47 3.83 -7.72
C ALA A 119 25.41 2.94 -8.56
N ASP A 120 26.24 2.13 -7.90
CA ASP A 120 27.19 1.19 -8.51
C ASP A 120 26.60 -0.22 -8.76
N SER A 121 25.31 -0.42 -8.54
CA SER A 121 24.65 -1.71 -8.75
C SER A 121 24.07 -1.89 -10.16
N ALA A 122 23.50 -3.08 -10.41
CA ALA A 122 22.75 -3.33 -11.63
C ALA A 122 21.44 -2.52 -11.65
N ASP A 123 21.00 -2.17 -12.86
CA ASP A 123 19.72 -1.51 -13.09
C ASP A 123 18.57 -2.26 -12.39
N LYS A 124 17.64 -1.48 -11.84
CA LYS A 124 16.44 -1.95 -11.18
C LYS A 124 15.24 -1.66 -12.06
N GLN A 125 14.42 -2.68 -12.31
CA GLN A 125 13.15 -2.52 -12.98
C GLN A 125 12.02 -2.78 -11.99
N ILE A 126 11.06 -1.86 -11.93
CA ILE A 126 9.82 -2.00 -11.17
C ILE A 126 8.70 -2.11 -12.19
N GLU A 127 8.11 -3.31 -12.29
CA GLU A 127 6.92 -3.50 -13.11
C GLU A 127 5.67 -3.14 -12.30
N LEU A 128 4.88 -2.22 -12.85
CA LEU A 128 3.58 -1.84 -12.30
C LEU A 128 2.52 -2.67 -13.01
N ASN A 129 2.10 -3.74 -12.35
CA ASN A 129 1.20 -4.76 -12.86
C ASN A 129 0.07 -5.00 -11.85
N GLY A 130 -1.16 -5.14 -12.36
CA GLY A 130 -2.32 -5.34 -11.52
C GLY A 130 -3.58 -5.58 -12.34
N LYS A 131 -4.59 -6.15 -11.69
CA LYS A 131 -5.93 -6.32 -12.25
C LYS A 131 -6.82 -5.18 -11.77
N LYS A 132 -7.82 -4.82 -12.58
CA LYS A 132 -8.85 -3.88 -12.17
C LYS A 132 -9.66 -4.46 -11.01
N ARG A 133 -9.88 -3.66 -9.97
CA ARG A 133 -10.51 -4.04 -8.69
C ARG A 133 -11.45 -2.95 -8.19
N ASN A 134 -12.72 -3.06 -8.55
CA ASN A 134 -13.74 -2.09 -8.13
C ASN A 134 -14.06 -2.18 -6.63
N ASP A 135 -13.76 -3.30 -5.98
CA ASP A 135 -13.90 -3.51 -4.54
C ASP A 135 -13.06 -2.59 -3.69
N LEU A 136 -11.91 -2.14 -4.19
CA LEU A 136 -11.05 -1.20 -3.48
C LEU A 136 -11.76 0.13 -3.20
N LEU A 137 -12.72 0.49 -4.05
CA LEU A 137 -13.50 1.70 -3.88
C LEU A 137 -14.36 1.65 -2.62
N ILE A 138 -14.64 0.48 -2.04
CA ILE A 138 -15.29 0.37 -0.74
C ILE A 138 -14.40 0.95 0.37
N CYS A 139 -13.08 0.85 0.25
CA CYS A 139 -12.13 1.31 1.25
C CYS A 139 -11.80 2.81 1.12
N LEU A 140 -12.21 3.47 0.02
CA LEU A 140 -11.71 4.78 -0.37
C LEU A 140 -12.87 5.70 -0.74
N ASP A 141 -12.94 6.89 -0.16
CA ASP A 141 -13.96 7.91 -0.45
C ASP A 141 -13.53 8.92 -1.54
N GLY A 142 -12.54 8.55 -2.35
CA GLY A 142 -11.90 9.44 -3.31
C GLY A 142 -10.73 10.25 -2.74
N ASN A 143 -10.47 10.23 -1.42
CA ASN A 143 -9.22 10.75 -0.82
C ASN A 143 -8.06 9.75 -0.85
N GLY A 144 -8.30 8.50 -1.26
CA GLY A 144 -7.29 7.46 -1.34
C GLY A 144 -6.77 6.95 0.01
N ILE A 145 -7.46 7.20 1.12
CA ILE A 145 -7.05 6.83 2.50
C ILE A 145 -8.10 5.94 3.17
N SER A 146 -9.36 6.39 3.22
CA SER A 146 -10.42 5.70 3.94
C SER A 146 -11.78 6.03 3.35
N SER A 147 -12.83 5.41 3.89
CA SER A 147 -14.21 5.75 3.61
C SER A 147 -15.07 5.61 4.86
N THR A 148 -16.15 6.38 4.92
CA THR A 148 -17.10 6.34 6.04
C THR A 148 -18.46 5.84 5.58
N TRP A 149 -19.04 4.94 6.37
CA TRP A 149 -20.32 4.28 6.08
C TRP A 149 -21.21 4.32 7.30
N LYS A 150 -22.48 4.67 7.12
CA LYS A 150 -23.44 4.80 8.22
C LYS A 150 -24.70 4.01 7.94
N ALA A 151 -25.25 3.36 8.96
CA ALA A 151 -26.50 2.63 8.84
C ALA A 151 -27.67 3.58 8.59
N THR A 152 -28.51 3.28 7.60
CA THR A 152 -29.68 4.07 7.22
C THR A 152 -30.97 3.25 7.09
N ASN A 153 -30.86 1.92 7.01
CA ASN A 153 -32.01 1.01 7.02
C ASN A 153 -31.58 -0.36 7.56
N ALA A 154 -32.55 -1.24 7.82
CA ALA A 154 -32.33 -2.61 8.22
C ALA A 154 -33.47 -3.50 7.70
N TYR A 155 -33.16 -4.72 7.31
CA TYR A 155 -34.09 -5.68 6.71
C TYR A 155 -34.11 -7.00 7.47
N ASP A 156 -35.27 -7.65 7.53
CA ASP A 156 -35.39 -9.02 8.03
C ASP A 156 -35.05 -10.08 6.96
N ASN A 157 -35.21 -11.36 7.29
CA ASN A 157 -34.95 -12.47 6.37
C ASN A 157 -35.89 -12.52 5.16
N THR A 158 -37.01 -11.78 5.17
CA THR A 158 -37.94 -11.67 4.03
C THR A 158 -37.61 -10.50 3.12
N GLY A 159 -36.65 -9.65 3.52
CA GLY A 159 -36.31 -8.41 2.83
C GLY A 159 -37.22 -7.23 3.20
N ALA A 160 -38.10 -7.39 4.18
CA ALA A 160 -38.93 -6.29 4.67
C ALA A 160 -38.11 -5.36 5.57
N SER A 161 -38.30 -4.05 5.39
CA SER A 161 -37.63 -3.07 6.25
C SER A 161 -38.19 -3.15 7.67
N VAL A 162 -37.29 -3.27 8.65
CA VAL A 162 -37.60 -3.28 10.09
C VAL A 162 -37.09 -2.04 10.80
N TRP A 163 -36.54 -1.07 10.07
CA TRP A 163 -35.82 0.09 10.62
C TRP A 163 -36.63 0.89 11.64
N SER A 164 -37.91 1.13 11.37
CA SER A 164 -38.78 1.87 12.29
C SER A 164 -39.06 1.15 13.61
N ALA A 165 -38.97 -0.19 13.61
CA ALA A 165 -39.18 -1.02 14.80
C ALA A 165 -37.91 -1.21 15.65
N LEU A 166 -36.73 -0.90 15.09
CA LEU A 166 -35.47 -1.01 15.81
C LEU A 166 -35.33 0.13 16.84
N PRO A 167 -34.86 -0.14 18.06
CA PRO A 167 -34.41 0.90 18.99
C PRO A 167 -33.31 1.77 18.39
N ASP A 168 -33.28 3.05 18.76
CA ASP A 168 -32.25 3.98 18.25
C ASP A 168 -30.83 3.56 18.65
N THR A 169 -30.68 2.84 19.76
CA THR A 169 -29.41 2.28 20.20
C THR A 169 -28.81 1.30 19.19
N ILE A 170 -29.62 0.55 18.44
CA ILE A 170 -29.13 -0.41 17.45
C ILE A 170 -29.14 0.14 16.03
N LYS A 171 -29.57 1.40 15.83
CA LYS A 171 -29.46 2.12 14.55
C LYS A 171 -28.11 2.81 14.39
N ASP A 172 -27.46 3.13 15.49
CA ASP A 172 -26.20 3.89 15.51
C ASP A 172 -25.03 2.97 15.15
N HIS A 173 -24.81 2.74 13.86
CA HIS A 173 -23.66 2.00 13.35
C HIS A 173 -22.90 2.85 12.33
N THR A 174 -21.61 3.04 12.58
CA THR A 174 -20.69 3.71 11.66
C THR A 174 -19.43 2.89 11.47
N PHE A 175 -19.01 2.69 10.22
CA PHE A 175 -17.76 2.05 9.85
C PHE A 175 -16.86 3.05 9.14
N ILE A 176 -15.61 3.18 9.59
CA ILE A 176 -14.55 3.86 8.86
C ILE A 176 -13.59 2.79 8.37
N ILE A 177 -13.62 2.48 7.07
CA ILE A 177 -12.78 1.45 6.45
C ILE A 177 -11.56 2.12 5.86
N ASN A 178 -10.37 1.69 6.27
CA ASN A 178 -9.11 2.28 5.87
C ASN A 178 -8.36 1.38 4.89
N ARG A 179 -7.59 1.97 3.97
CA ARG A 179 -6.73 1.24 3.02
C ARG A 179 -5.69 0.31 3.68
N TYR A 180 -5.37 0.53 4.95
CA TYR A 180 -4.40 -0.25 5.72
C TYR A 180 -5.03 -1.44 6.48
N TYR A 181 -6.00 -2.12 5.88
CA TYR A 181 -6.61 -3.35 6.43
C TYR A 181 -7.21 -3.21 7.84
N ASN A 182 -7.61 -1.99 8.20
CA ASN A 182 -8.28 -1.71 9.46
C ASN A 182 -9.60 -0.99 9.25
N SER A 183 -10.54 -1.26 10.14
CA SER A 183 -11.85 -0.65 10.20
C SER A 183 -12.12 -0.19 11.62
N LYS A 184 -12.59 1.05 11.78
CA LYS A 184 -13.14 1.51 13.06
C LYS A 184 -14.66 1.37 12.98
N HIS A 185 -15.21 0.48 13.82
CA HIS A 185 -16.66 0.34 13.99
C HIS A 185 -17.08 1.08 15.25
N THR A 186 -17.99 2.03 15.11
CA THR A 186 -18.58 2.78 16.22
C THR A 186 -20.06 2.42 16.33
N TYR A 187 -20.51 2.10 17.54
CA TYR A 187 -21.90 1.73 17.84
C TYR A 187 -22.31 2.06 19.27
N ARG A 188 -23.60 1.92 19.61
CA ARG A 188 -24.07 1.96 21.00
C ARG A 188 -24.27 0.57 21.57
N ASP A 189 -23.74 0.33 22.75
CA ASP A 189 -23.91 -0.94 23.46
C ASP A 189 -25.27 -1.07 24.15
N SER A 190 -25.49 -2.19 24.84
CA SER A 190 -26.72 -2.47 25.60
C SER A 190 -26.96 -1.51 26.77
N THR A 191 -25.95 -0.74 27.18
CA THR A 191 -26.05 0.31 28.21
C THR A 191 -26.23 1.70 27.62
N ASN A 192 -26.46 1.80 26.30
CA ASN A 192 -26.58 3.04 25.54
C ASN A 192 -25.29 3.91 25.55
N LYS A 193 -24.14 3.29 25.79
CA LYS A 193 -22.84 3.95 25.70
C LYS A 193 -22.27 3.79 24.29
N GLN A 194 -21.68 4.84 23.75
CA GLN A 194 -20.95 4.77 22.48
C GLN A 194 -19.63 4.01 22.70
N VAL A 195 -19.42 2.98 21.89
CA VAL A 195 -18.24 2.11 21.89
C VAL A 195 -17.61 2.17 20.50
N ALA A 196 -16.27 2.11 20.46
CA ALA A 196 -15.52 2.02 19.22
C ALA A 196 -14.56 0.83 19.27
N ASN A 197 -14.64 -0.04 18.28
CA ASN A 197 -13.75 -1.18 18.10
C ASN A 197 -12.86 -0.93 16.88
N LEU A 198 -11.55 -1.15 17.06
CA LEU A 198 -10.62 -1.25 15.95
C LEU A 198 -10.56 -2.70 15.51
N LEU A 199 -10.85 -2.92 14.24
CA LEU A 199 -11.06 -4.25 13.69
C LEU A 199 -10.16 -4.41 12.48
N ARG A 200 -9.54 -5.58 12.34
CA ARG A 200 -8.85 -5.93 11.10
C ARG A 200 -9.85 -6.44 10.10
N PHE A 201 -9.57 -6.22 8.82
CA PHE A 201 -10.35 -6.85 7.76
C PHE A 201 -9.49 -7.58 6.75
N THR A 202 -10.08 -8.58 6.12
CA THR A 202 -9.59 -9.17 4.87
C THR A 202 -10.60 -8.83 3.80
N LEU A 203 -10.11 -8.54 2.60
CA LEU A 203 -10.93 -8.33 1.40
C LEU A 203 -10.83 -9.58 0.54
N TYR A 204 -11.89 -10.37 0.53
CA TYR A 204 -11.99 -11.52 -0.37
C TYR A 204 -12.62 -11.07 -1.68
N ASP A 205 -11.84 -11.17 -2.76
CA ASP A 205 -12.38 -11.13 -4.12
C ASP A 205 -12.86 -12.55 -4.45
N THR A 206 -14.13 -12.82 -4.12
CA THR A 206 -14.81 -13.99 -4.66
C THR A 206 -15.62 -13.55 -5.87
N SER A 207 -15.87 -14.45 -6.83
CA SER A 207 -16.70 -14.19 -8.02
C SER A 207 -18.10 -13.66 -7.72
N SER A 208 -18.53 -13.67 -6.45
CA SER A 208 -19.91 -13.45 -6.05
C SER A 208 -20.09 -12.37 -4.98
N ALA A 209 -19.13 -12.13 -4.09
CA ALA A 209 -19.26 -11.15 -3.02
C ALA A 209 -17.91 -10.58 -2.58
N PHE A 210 -17.90 -9.31 -2.17
CA PHE A 210 -16.85 -8.78 -1.31
C PHE A 210 -17.22 -9.08 0.12
N MET A 211 -16.34 -9.78 0.81
CA MET A 211 -16.48 -10.05 2.23
C MET A 211 -15.43 -9.25 2.96
N LEU A 212 -15.85 -8.17 3.61
CA LEU A 212 -15.02 -7.50 4.60
C LEU A 212 -15.20 -8.24 5.93
N ARG A 213 -14.32 -9.21 6.20
CA ARG A 213 -14.36 -9.98 7.44
C ARG A 213 -13.76 -9.16 8.57
N VAL A 214 -14.61 -8.51 9.34
CA VAL A 214 -14.22 -7.71 10.49
C VAL A 214 -14.04 -8.65 11.69
N SER A 215 -12.83 -8.83 12.21
CA SER A 215 -12.57 -9.77 13.33
C SER A 215 -12.23 -9.04 14.63
N GLY A 216 -12.93 -9.40 15.71
CA GLY A 216 -12.78 -8.89 17.08
C GLY A 216 -13.56 -9.75 18.08
N THR A 217 -14.14 -9.16 19.12
CA THR A 217 -15.16 -9.85 19.95
C THR A 217 -16.44 -10.15 19.16
N GLU A 218 -16.69 -9.39 18.10
CA GLU A 218 -17.79 -9.58 17.19
C GLU A 218 -17.27 -9.66 15.75
N ASN A 219 -17.96 -10.46 14.95
CA ASN A 219 -17.60 -10.79 13.58
C ASN A 219 -18.64 -10.21 12.64
N TYR A 220 -18.21 -9.38 11.69
CA TYR A 220 -19.10 -8.75 10.70
C TYR A 220 -18.66 -9.07 9.28
N ILE A 221 -19.65 -9.09 8.38
CA ILE A 221 -19.46 -9.06 6.93
C ILE A 221 -20.13 -7.81 6.40
N LEU A 222 -19.38 -7.04 5.61
CA LEU A 222 -19.92 -5.97 4.77
C LEU A 222 -19.87 -6.46 3.32
N THR A 223 -20.96 -6.29 2.59
CA THR A 223 -21.16 -6.78 1.22
C THR A 223 -22.11 -5.84 0.48
N ASN A 224 -22.01 -5.70 -0.83
CA ASN A 224 -22.99 -4.94 -1.62
C ASN A 224 -24.27 -5.74 -1.93
N ASN A 225 -24.41 -6.95 -1.38
CA ASN A 225 -25.56 -7.82 -1.63
C ASN A 225 -26.28 -8.20 -0.33
N LEU A 226 -27.62 -8.05 -0.32
CA LEU A 226 -28.48 -8.44 0.81
C LEU A 226 -28.46 -9.96 1.04
N ASN A 227 -28.23 -10.76 -0.02
CA ASN A 227 -27.95 -12.19 0.10
C ASN A 227 -26.43 -12.40 0.01
N PRO A 228 -25.75 -12.86 1.08
CA PRO A 228 -24.30 -13.02 1.12
C PRO A 228 -23.71 -14.03 0.09
N ILE A 229 -24.54 -14.62 -0.79
CA ILE A 229 -24.18 -15.64 -1.78
C ILE A 229 -24.43 -15.21 -3.24
N ALA A 230 -25.17 -14.12 -3.51
CA ALA A 230 -25.54 -13.76 -4.90
C ALA A 230 -24.50 -12.85 -5.60
N THR A 231 -24.35 -13.00 -6.92
CA THR A 231 -23.33 -12.34 -7.77
C THR A 231 -23.47 -10.83 -7.88
N LEU A 232 -22.33 -10.12 -7.96
CA LEU A 232 -22.20 -8.65 -7.89
C LEU A 232 -22.79 -7.90 -9.10
N GLU A 233 -23.56 -6.84 -8.84
CA GLU A 233 -23.75 -5.74 -9.78
C GLU A 233 -22.74 -4.61 -9.46
N THR A 234 -21.84 -4.33 -10.39
CA THR A 234 -20.69 -3.43 -10.23
C THR A 234 -21.04 -1.93 -10.19
N ASN A 235 -22.33 -1.58 -10.17
CA ASN A 235 -22.79 -0.23 -10.52
C ASN A 235 -23.15 0.66 -9.32
N SER A 236 -23.14 0.18 -8.06
CA SER A 236 -23.44 1.01 -6.89
C SER A 236 -22.48 0.79 -5.73
N LEU A 237 -21.44 1.62 -5.67
CA LEU A 237 -20.46 1.66 -4.56
C LEU A 237 -20.85 2.64 -3.45
N ASN A 238 -22.10 3.15 -3.46
CA ASN A 238 -22.58 4.07 -2.44
C ASN A 238 -23.40 3.38 -1.34
N LYS A 239 -23.69 2.09 -1.53
CA LYS A 239 -24.52 1.28 -0.63
C LYS A 239 -23.86 -0.06 -0.38
N LEU A 240 -23.83 -0.48 0.88
CA LEU A 240 -23.45 -1.82 1.29
C LEU A 240 -24.48 -2.31 2.31
N TYR A 241 -24.46 -3.59 2.56
CA TYR A 241 -25.16 -4.27 3.62
C TYR A 241 -24.13 -4.80 4.62
N PHE A 242 -24.47 -4.80 5.90
CA PHE A 242 -23.71 -5.54 6.89
C PHE A 242 -24.59 -6.40 7.78
N SER A 243 -24.00 -7.50 8.23
CA SER A 243 -24.58 -8.41 9.21
C SER A 243 -23.49 -8.92 10.13
N LYS A 244 -23.87 -9.29 11.36
CA LYS A 244 -23.03 -10.18 12.17
C LYS A 244 -22.96 -11.55 11.47
N TYR A 245 -21.90 -12.29 11.74
CA TYR A 245 -21.82 -13.69 11.32
C TYR A 245 -21.18 -14.56 12.40
N TYR A 246 -21.51 -15.84 12.39
CA TYR A 246 -20.85 -16.86 13.21
C TYR A 246 -20.70 -18.16 12.42
N VAL A 247 -19.88 -19.08 12.92
CA VAL A 247 -19.73 -20.42 12.37
C VAL A 247 -20.52 -21.36 13.26
N ASP A 248 -21.45 -22.12 12.71
CA ASP A 248 -22.22 -23.12 13.46
C ASP A 248 -21.37 -24.37 13.79
N THR A 249 -21.95 -25.31 14.53
CA THR A 249 -21.28 -26.54 14.94
C THR A 249 -20.85 -27.44 13.77
N ASN A 250 -21.41 -27.24 12.59
CA ASN A 250 -21.10 -27.98 11.37
C ASN A 250 -20.07 -27.27 10.49
N GLY A 251 -19.58 -26.10 10.92
CA GLY A 251 -18.63 -25.31 10.14
C GLY A 251 -19.26 -24.36 9.12
N ASN A 252 -20.59 -24.22 9.10
CA ASN A 252 -21.25 -23.33 8.14
C ASN A 252 -21.33 -21.90 8.67
N LEU A 253 -21.14 -20.94 7.77
CA LEU A 253 -21.35 -19.52 8.07
C LEU A 253 -22.85 -19.21 8.19
N GLN A 254 -23.21 -18.52 9.27
CA GLN A 254 -24.56 -18.09 9.57
C GLN A 254 -24.62 -16.57 9.66
N TYR A 255 -25.69 -15.98 9.14
CA TYR A 255 -25.89 -14.53 9.06
C TYR A 255 -27.24 -14.16 9.70
N PRO A 256 -27.30 -13.92 11.02
CA PRO A 256 -28.54 -13.58 11.68
C PRO A 256 -29.03 -12.18 11.30
N ALA A 257 -30.32 -12.06 10.96
CA ALA A 257 -31.00 -10.79 10.82
C ALA A 257 -30.90 -9.93 12.11
N PRO A 258 -31.00 -8.60 12.00
CA PRO A 258 -31.29 -7.84 10.77
C PRO A 258 -30.05 -7.58 9.90
N TYR A 259 -30.28 -7.46 8.59
CA TYR A 259 -29.28 -7.02 7.62
C TYR A 259 -29.36 -5.51 7.47
N TYR A 260 -28.33 -4.79 7.90
CA TYR A 260 -28.31 -3.34 7.89
C TYR A 260 -27.85 -2.82 6.54
N LEU A 261 -28.59 -1.89 5.95
CA LEU A 261 -28.09 -1.05 4.85
C LEU A 261 -27.21 0.05 5.44
N ILE A 262 -25.99 0.15 4.94
CA ILE A 262 -25.08 1.26 5.19
C ILE A 262 -24.86 2.04 3.90
N GLU A 263 -24.89 3.37 4.03
CA GLU A 263 -24.66 4.28 2.93
C GLU A 263 -23.37 5.06 3.17
N ARG A 264 -22.62 5.23 2.09
CA ARG A 264 -21.38 5.99 2.10
C ARG A 264 -21.68 7.43 2.47
N GLN A 265 -20.95 7.96 3.44
CA GLN A 265 -20.98 9.38 3.76
C GLN A 265 -20.01 10.08 2.83
N SER A 266 -20.47 11.13 2.12
CA SER A 266 -19.58 11.97 1.31
C SER A 266 -18.54 12.61 2.23
N VAL A 267 -17.28 12.63 1.79
CA VAL A 267 -16.33 13.60 2.35
C VAL A 267 -16.86 14.97 1.92
N GLU A 268 -17.33 15.78 2.86
CA GLU A 268 -17.38 17.22 2.61
C GLU A 268 -15.95 17.63 2.26
N LYS A 269 -15.73 18.03 1.00
CA LYS A 269 -14.45 18.58 0.54
C LYS A 269 -14.28 19.99 1.08
#